data_AF-A0A847AP35-F1
#
_entry.id   AF-A0A847AP35-F1
#
_cell.length_a   1.000
_cell.length_b   1.000
_cell.length_c   1.000
_cell.angle_alpha   90.00
_cell.angle_beta   90.00
_cell.angle_gamma   90.00
#
_symmetry.space_group_name_H-M   'P 1'
#
loop_
_entity.id
_entity.type
_entity.pdbx_description
1 polymer ?
#
loop_
_entity_poly.entity_id
_entity_poly.type
_entity_poly.pdbx_seq_one_letter_code
_entity_poly.pdbx_strand_id
1 'polypeptide(L)'
;EALKRSTSVYLVDRVVPMFPERLSNDICSLLPDQDRLCFSAVFEFDESAAVVSEWFGKTVINSDFRFTYEEAQRIIEKREGKFASELGELNRIAKTLREERFRKGSIAFDRVEIKFNLGEKGEPLSLYFNETKDSNILIEELMLLANKQVAFLIGNPKGNKRPKTFVYRIHDKPDPEKLESFNSFIHRFGYSIKLNSVKDISDSINSLLQNVKGKKEQNVVESLAVRSMAKAKYSTKNIGHYGLAFDFYTHFTSPIRRYPDVVAHRLLERYLNGDRSVSANKYEDMCRHSSSMEERAANAERASVKYKQVEFMQNHLGEIYPGVISGVTDWGIYVELENKIEGMIPIRELNDDFYIFDEKQYALIGRHKNKVYRLGDEIEVEIWRTNLELKQLDFRLAINNK
;
A
#
# COMPACT_ATOMS: atom_id res chain seq x y z
N GLU A 1 -5.39 26.21 2.12
CA GLU A 1 -4.96 25.34 1.00
C GLU A 1 -4.56 23.92 1.42
N ALA A 2 -3.54 23.71 2.27
CA ALA A 2 -3.09 22.35 2.63
C ALA A 2 -4.21 21.43 3.17
N LEU A 3 -5.10 21.93 4.04
CA LEU A 3 -6.29 21.18 4.47
C LEU A 3 -7.22 20.83 3.32
N LYS A 4 -7.40 21.72 2.34
CA LYS A 4 -8.27 21.48 1.18
C LYS A 4 -7.72 20.34 0.31
N ARG A 5 -6.40 20.31 0.10
CA ARG A 5 -5.72 19.23 -0.65
C ARG A 5 -5.61 17.93 0.16
N SER A 6 -5.35 18.03 1.47
CA SER A 6 -5.13 16.96 2.45
C SER A 6 -3.97 15.99 2.19
N THR A 7 -3.61 15.73 0.94
CA THR A 7 -2.50 14.87 0.54
C THR A 7 -1.87 15.35 -0.76
N SER A 8 -0.59 15.04 -0.97
CA SER A 8 0.01 15.10 -2.32
C SER A 8 -0.53 13.95 -3.18
N VAL A 9 -0.57 14.13 -4.49
CA VAL A 9 -0.99 13.12 -5.49
C VAL A 9 0.20 12.80 -6.40
N TYR A 10 0.56 11.54 -6.53
CA TYR A 10 1.72 11.07 -7.31
C TYR A 10 1.26 10.38 -8.60
N LEU A 11 1.09 11.17 -9.66
CA LEU A 11 0.80 10.64 -11.00
C LEU A 11 2.08 10.08 -11.61
N VAL A 12 1.96 9.28 -12.68
CA VAL A 12 3.13 8.65 -13.31
C VAL A 12 4.11 9.69 -13.86
N ASP A 13 3.61 10.81 -14.37
CA ASP A 13 4.41 11.85 -15.04
C ASP A 13 4.71 13.07 -14.16
N ARG A 14 4.00 13.25 -13.04
CA ARG A 14 4.13 14.45 -12.19
C ARG A 14 3.60 14.23 -10.78
N VAL A 15 3.99 15.13 -9.87
CA VAL A 15 3.42 15.23 -8.52
C VAL A 15 2.57 16.49 -8.41
N VAL A 16 1.38 16.37 -7.83
CA VAL A 16 0.57 17.50 -7.40
C VAL A 16 0.77 17.66 -5.89
N PRO A 17 1.63 18.58 -5.43
CA PRO A 17 2.04 18.62 -4.03
C PRO A 17 0.96 19.26 -3.14
N MET A 18 0.88 18.80 -1.89
CA MET A 18 -0.02 19.38 -0.87
C MET A 18 0.40 20.81 -0.48
N PHE A 19 1.72 21.03 -0.39
CA PHE A 19 2.33 22.34 -0.17
C PHE A 19 2.95 22.90 -1.45
N PRO A 20 3.15 24.22 -1.55
CA PRO A 20 3.97 24.81 -2.60
C PRO A 20 5.37 24.21 -2.64
N GLU A 21 5.94 24.07 -3.85
CA GLU A 21 7.25 23.43 -4.06
C GLU A 21 8.38 24.09 -3.25
N ARG A 22 8.34 25.42 -3.09
CA ARG A 22 9.30 26.15 -2.25
C ARG A 22 9.31 25.66 -0.79
N LEU A 23 8.16 25.24 -0.27
CA LEU A 23 8.10 24.66 1.07
C LEU A 23 8.49 23.18 1.04
N SER A 24 7.94 22.39 0.12
CA SER A 24 8.13 20.93 0.13
C SER A 24 9.52 20.47 -0.31
N ASN A 25 10.12 21.13 -1.31
CA ASN A 25 11.33 20.66 -1.98
C ASN A 25 12.60 21.38 -1.50
N ASP A 26 12.42 22.51 -0.80
CA ASP A 26 13.53 23.35 -0.32
C ASP A 26 13.48 23.52 1.20
N ILE A 27 12.58 24.37 1.72
CA ILE A 27 12.60 24.79 3.14
C ILE A 27 12.37 23.62 4.11
N CYS A 28 11.39 22.75 3.83
CA CYS A 28 11.09 21.59 4.67
C CYS A 28 11.81 20.31 4.23
N SER A 29 12.47 20.34 3.08
CA SER A 29 13.25 19.20 2.61
C SER A 29 14.54 19.08 3.43
N LEU A 30 14.83 17.88 3.91
CA LEU A 30 16.03 17.59 4.71
C LEU A 30 17.23 17.39 3.78
N LEU A 31 17.60 18.46 3.08
CA LEU A 31 18.76 18.49 2.20
C LEU A 31 20.06 18.39 3.02
N PRO A 32 21.11 17.74 2.48
CA PRO A 32 22.37 17.64 3.18
C PRO A 32 23.06 19.00 3.32
N ASP A 33 23.96 19.08 4.30
CA ASP A 33 24.84 20.23 4.57
C ASP A 33 24.10 21.55 4.88
N GLN A 34 22.87 21.46 5.35
CA GLN A 34 22.06 22.61 5.72
C GLN A 34 21.25 22.37 6.99
N ASP A 35 21.19 23.38 7.85
CA ASP A 35 20.36 23.32 9.05
C ASP A 35 18.87 23.32 8.68
N ARG A 36 18.13 22.42 9.33
CA ARG A 36 16.69 22.23 9.13
C ARG A 36 15.97 22.08 10.46
N LEU A 37 14.83 22.74 10.57
CA LEU A 37 13.94 22.61 11.72
C LEU A 37 13.20 21.28 11.62
N CYS A 38 13.25 20.50 12.68
CA CYS A 38 12.61 19.20 12.77
C CYS A 38 11.74 19.08 14.01
N PHE A 39 10.80 18.14 13.94
CA PHE A 39 10.18 17.56 15.11
C PHE A 39 10.68 16.12 15.19
N SER A 40 11.53 15.84 16.17
CA SER A 40 12.23 14.57 16.31
C SER A 40 11.51 13.63 17.27
N ALA A 41 11.61 12.34 16.95
CA ALA A 41 11.40 11.24 17.87
C ALA A 41 12.76 10.56 18.08
N VAL A 42 13.23 10.51 19.32
CA VAL A 42 14.51 9.92 19.71
C VAL A 42 14.22 8.70 20.57
N PHE A 43 14.87 7.58 20.25
CA PHE A 43 14.68 6.31 20.93
C PHE A 43 16.02 5.76 21.40
N GLU A 44 16.07 5.27 22.63
CA GLU A 44 17.17 4.47 23.14
C GLU A 44 16.79 3.00 23.08
N PHE A 45 17.63 2.19 22.45
CA PHE A 45 17.43 0.75 22.32
C PHE A 45 18.41 -0.02 23.21
N ASP A 46 17.95 -1.15 23.75
CA ASP A 46 18.86 -2.14 24.31
C ASP A 46 19.42 -3.08 23.23
N GLU A 47 20.28 -4.02 23.63
CA GLU A 47 20.89 -5.00 22.72
C GLU A 47 19.85 -5.87 21.99
N SER A 48 18.67 -6.07 22.58
CA SER A 48 17.55 -6.81 22.00
C SER A 48 16.69 -5.98 21.04
N ALA A 49 17.09 -4.73 20.78
CA ALA A 49 16.32 -3.75 20.01
C ALA A 49 14.97 -3.38 20.63
N ALA A 50 14.82 -3.57 21.95
CA ALA A 50 13.67 -3.06 22.69
C ALA A 50 13.89 -1.58 23.05
N VAL A 51 12.83 -0.78 22.94
CA VAL A 51 12.88 0.65 23.32
C VAL A 51 12.90 0.78 24.84
N VAL A 52 13.98 1.35 25.36
CA VAL A 52 14.18 1.59 26.80
C VAL A 52 13.68 2.97 27.20
N SER A 53 13.91 3.97 26.35
CA SER A 53 13.45 5.34 26.57
C SER A 53 13.12 6.04 25.26
N GLU A 54 12.31 7.08 25.35
CA GLU A 54 11.88 7.87 24.20
C GLU A 54 11.76 9.36 24.55
N TRP A 55 12.05 10.20 23.56
CA TRP A 55 11.89 11.65 23.67
C TRP A 55 11.30 12.21 22.37
N PHE A 56 10.40 13.18 22.51
CA PHE A 56 9.77 13.88 21.39
C PHE A 56 9.92 15.39 21.57
N GLY A 57 10.31 16.10 20.52
CA GLY A 57 10.42 17.56 20.59
C GLY A 57 11.02 18.20 19.36
N LYS A 58 11.13 19.52 19.39
CA LYS A 58 11.71 20.32 18.30
C LYS A 58 13.23 20.26 18.35
N THR A 59 13.84 20.14 17.19
CA THR A 59 15.29 20.05 17.00
C THR A 59 15.71 20.88 15.79
N VAL A 60 17.01 21.14 15.71
CA VAL A 60 17.68 21.56 14.47
C VAL A 60 18.60 20.41 14.09
N ILE A 61 18.51 19.94 12.84
CA ILE A 61 19.39 18.91 12.31
C ILE A 61 20.14 19.43 11.09
N ASN A 62 21.31 18.85 10.83
CA ASN A 62 22.03 19.00 9.58
C ASN A 62 22.28 17.59 9.03
N SER A 63 21.80 17.29 7.82
CA SER A 63 21.89 15.94 7.27
C SER A 63 23.28 15.72 6.65
N ASP A 64 24.02 14.72 7.13
CA ASP A 64 25.37 14.43 6.62
C ASP A 64 25.40 13.77 5.24
N PHE A 65 24.30 13.14 4.82
CA PHE A 65 24.22 12.42 3.56
C PHE A 65 22.79 12.11 3.13
N ARG A 66 22.55 12.14 1.82
CA ARG A 66 21.28 11.77 1.20
C ARG A 66 21.46 10.50 0.36
N PHE A 67 21.03 9.37 0.92
CA PHE A 67 21.03 8.08 0.22
C PHE A 67 19.84 7.91 -0.73
N THR A 68 20.03 7.20 -1.83
CA THR A 68 18.94 6.46 -2.48
C THR A 68 18.74 5.09 -1.81
N TYR A 69 17.59 4.44 -2.04
CA TYR A 69 17.35 3.09 -1.52
C TYR A 69 18.34 2.08 -2.09
N GLU A 70 18.69 2.19 -3.37
CA GLU A 70 19.65 1.30 -4.04
C GLU A 70 21.06 1.46 -3.47
N GLU A 71 21.47 2.68 -3.14
CA GLU A 71 22.75 2.96 -2.48
C GLU A 71 22.79 2.35 -1.08
N ALA A 72 21.78 2.64 -0.25
CA ALA A 72 21.68 2.09 1.09
C ALA A 72 21.62 0.56 1.07
N GLN A 73 20.89 -0.03 0.11
CA GLN A 73 20.82 -1.48 -0.08
C GLN A 73 22.20 -2.08 -0.35
N ARG A 74 22.96 -1.51 -1.29
CA ARG A 74 24.32 -1.99 -1.61
C ARG A 74 25.24 -1.91 -0.40
N ILE A 75 25.16 -0.83 0.39
CA ILE A 75 25.97 -0.65 1.60
C ILE A 75 25.60 -1.69 2.66
N ILE A 76 24.31 -1.93 2.88
CA ILE A 76 23.81 -2.94 3.83
C ILE A 76 24.29 -4.35 3.45
N GLU A 77 24.23 -4.70 2.15
CA GLU A 77 24.63 -6.01 1.63
C GLU A 77 26.14 -6.23 1.69
N LYS A 78 26.92 -5.24 1.23
CA LYS A 78 28.38 -5.34 1.14
C LYS A 78 29.10 -5.00 2.44
N ARG A 79 28.42 -4.31 3.36
CA ARG A 79 29.00 -3.73 4.59
C ARG A 79 30.18 -2.79 4.32
N GLU A 80 30.12 -2.08 3.20
CA GLU A 80 31.15 -1.16 2.73
C GLU A 80 30.51 0.15 2.28
N GLY A 81 31.12 1.28 2.62
CA GLY A 81 30.67 2.62 2.24
C GLY A 81 30.51 3.58 3.43
N LYS A 82 30.08 4.81 3.14
CA LYS A 82 29.80 5.83 4.17
C LYS A 82 28.68 5.32 5.08
N PHE A 83 28.87 5.42 6.39
CA PHE A 83 27.90 4.99 7.41
C PHE A 83 27.52 3.50 7.37
N ALA A 84 28.42 2.62 6.89
CA ALA A 84 28.13 1.20 6.77
C ALA A 84 27.81 0.52 8.12
N SER A 85 28.51 0.90 9.19
CA SER A 85 28.23 0.42 10.56
C SER A 85 26.84 0.83 11.05
N GLU A 86 26.49 2.09 10.85
CA GLU A 86 25.25 2.70 11.32
C GLU A 86 24.06 2.15 10.53
N LEU A 87 24.17 2.04 9.21
CA LEU A 87 23.15 1.40 8.38
C LEU A 87 23.00 -0.09 8.72
N GLY A 88 24.11 -0.78 9.00
CA GLY A 88 24.09 -2.17 9.46
C GLY A 88 23.32 -2.35 10.77
N GLU A 89 23.57 -1.48 11.75
CA GLU A 89 22.90 -1.53 13.05
C GLU A 89 21.42 -1.13 12.97
N LEU A 90 21.08 -0.07 12.21
CA LEU A 90 19.70 0.30 11.96
C LEU A 90 18.92 -0.81 11.23
N ASN A 91 19.56 -1.50 10.29
CA ASN A 91 18.94 -2.64 9.61
C ASN A 91 18.71 -3.82 10.57
N ARG A 92 19.65 -4.09 11.49
CA ARG A 92 19.49 -5.11 12.54
C ARG A 92 18.26 -4.81 13.39
N ILE A 93 18.17 -3.58 13.91
CA ILE A 93 17.03 -3.11 14.72
C ILE A 93 15.73 -3.26 13.94
N ALA A 94 15.68 -2.79 12.69
CA ALA A 94 14.48 -2.87 11.86
C ALA A 94 14.01 -4.32 11.63
N LYS A 95 14.93 -5.26 11.37
CA LYS A 95 14.60 -6.67 11.22
C LYS A 95 14.00 -7.25 12.50
N THR A 96 14.57 -6.95 13.66
CA THR A 96 14.02 -7.39 14.95
C THR A 96 12.63 -6.80 15.22
N LEU A 97 12.43 -5.50 14.94
CA LEU A 97 11.11 -4.85 15.05
C LEU A 97 10.08 -5.51 14.12
N ARG A 98 10.47 -5.83 12.88
CA ARG A 98 9.63 -6.51 11.91
C ARG A 98 9.22 -7.90 12.41
N GLU A 99 10.17 -8.72 12.83
CA GLU A 99 9.91 -10.05 13.37
C GLU A 99 8.92 -10.00 14.54
N GLU A 100 9.10 -9.05 15.46
CA GLU A 100 8.18 -8.88 16.58
C GLU A 100 6.78 -8.46 16.12
N ARG A 101 6.68 -7.54 15.17
CA ARG A 101 5.41 -7.06 14.58
C ARG A 101 4.63 -8.20 13.90
N PHE A 102 5.32 -9.06 13.14
CA PHE A 102 4.70 -10.23 12.51
C PHE A 102 4.28 -11.27 13.55
N ARG A 103 5.10 -11.52 14.59
CA ARG A 103 4.73 -12.41 15.71
C ARG A 103 3.48 -11.94 16.47
N LYS A 104 3.21 -10.64 16.47
CA LYS A 104 2.00 -10.01 17.05
C LYS A 104 0.77 -10.08 16.12
N GLY A 105 0.90 -10.58 14.90
CA GLY A 105 -0.19 -10.78 13.95
C GLY A 105 -0.33 -9.68 12.90
N SER A 106 0.74 -8.95 12.57
CA SER A 106 0.71 -8.05 11.40
C SER A 106 0.63 -8.86 10.10
N ILE A 107 -0.04 -8.32 9.08
CA ILE A 107 -0.19 -9.00 7.78
C ILE A 107 0.74 -8.36 6.76
N ALA A 108 1.49 -9.17 6.00
CA ALA A 108 2.34 -8.72 4.91
C ALA A 108 1.56 -8.72 3.61
N PHE A 109 1.28 -7.55 3.05
CA PHE A 109 0.85 -7.44 1.66
C PHE A 109 1.98 -6.81 0.85
N ASP A 110 2.80 -7.68 0.26
CA ASP A 110 3.80 -7.22 -0.71
C ASP A 110 3.05 -6.79 -1.97
N ARG A 111 3.34 -5.59 -2.47
CA ARG A 111 2.80 -5.10 -3.73
C ARG A 111 3.95 -4.93 -4.71
N VAL A 112 3.85 -5.62 -5.83
CA VAL A 112 4.70 -5.33 -6.98
C VAL A 112 4.13 -4.09 -7.65
N GLU A 113 4.84 -2.97 -7.56
CA GLU A 113 4.44 -1.73 -8.23
C GLU A 113 5.04 -1.65 -9.63
N ILE A 114 4.18 -1.43 -10.62
CA ILE A 114 4.57 -1.13 -11.99
C ILE A 114 5.02 0.32 -12.06
N LYS A 115 6.21 0.54 -12.62
CA LYS A 115 6.75 1.86 -12.95
C LYS A 115 7.09 1.94 -14.43
N PHE A 116 7.22 3.16 -14.93
CA PHE A 116 7.49 3.44 -16.32
C PHE A 116 8.76 4.29 -16.45
N ASN A 117 9.62 3.93 -17.40
CA ASN A 117 10.63 4.83 -17.91
C ASN A 117 9.97 5.71 -18.96
N LEU A 118 9.87 7.00 -18.70
CA LEU A 118 9.22 7.96 -19.59
C LEU A 118 10.25 8.62 -20.51
N GLY A 119 9.85 8.86 -21.76
CA GLY A 119 10.56 9.68 -22.72
C GLY A 119 10.38 11.18 -22.46
N GLU A 120 10.98 12.01 -23.32
CA GLU A 120 10.99 13.47 -23.15
C GLU A 120 9.58 14.10 -23.23
N LYS A 121 8.65 13.48 -23.98
CA LYS A 121 7.26 13.95 -24.10
C LYS A 121 6.35 13.28 -23.06
N GLY A 122 6.92 12.50 -22.14
CA GLY A 122 6.20 11.77 -21.11
C GLY A 122 5.60 10.44 -21.57
N GLU A 123 5.92 9.97 -22.78
CA GLU A 123 5.49 8.68 -23.32
C GLU A 123 6.19 7.52 -22.60
N PRO A 124 5.50 6.39 -22.31
CA PRO A 124 6.12 5.24 -21.67
C PRO A 124 6.99 4.47 -22.68
N LEU A 125 8.31 4.46 -22.47
CA LEU A 125 9.28 3.76 -23.32
C LEU A 125 9.46 2.31 -22.88
N SER A 126 9.47 2.06 -21.58
CA SER A 126 9.56 0.72 -21.01
C SER A 126 8.90 0.67 -19.63
N LEU A 127 8.59 -0.54 -19.18
CA LEU A 127 8.09 -0.82 -17.83
C LEU A 127 9.16 -1.52 -16.99
N TYR A 128 9.10 -1.31 -15.67
CA TYR A 128 9.89 -2.04 -14.70
C TYR A 128 9.10 -2.22 -13.41
N PHE A 129 9.49 -3.21 -12.60
CA PHE A 129 8.86 -3.51 -11.33
C PHE A 129 9.75 -3.06 -10.19
N ASN A 130 9.15 -2.37 -9.23
CA ASN A 130 9.83 -2.09 -7.97
C ASN A 130 9.51 -3.18 -6.95
N GLU A 131 10.58 -3.79 -6.44
CA GLU A 131 10.51 -4.75 -5.35
C GLU A 131 10.97 -4.10 -4.04
N THR A 132 10.31 -4.45 -2.95
CA THR A 132 10.68 -4.03 -1.60
C THR A 132 11.93 -4.78 -1.15
N LYS A 133 12.98 -4.05 -0.75
CA LYS A 133 14.23 -4.61 -0.22
C LYS A 133 14.46 -4.21 1.24
N ASP A 134 15.54 -4.73 1.85
CA ASP A 134 15.92 -4.45 3.23
C ASP A 134 16.00 -2.94 3.54
N SER A 135 16.54 -2.13 2.64
CA SER A 135 16.60 -0.67 2.80
C SER A 135 15.21 -0.01 2.87
N ASN A 136 14.22 -0.52 2.13
CA ASN A 136 12.83 -0.07 2.22
C ASN A 136 12.22 -0.48 3.56
N ILE A 137 12.42 -1.74 3.95
CA ILE A 137 11.95 -2.31 5.22
C ILE A 137 12.53 -1.54 6.41
N LEU A 138 13.82 -1.19 6.36
CA LEU A 138 14.49 -0.42 7.39
C LEU A 138 13.74 0.87 7.69
N ILE A 139 13.49 1.68 6.67
CA ILE A 139 12.76 2.93 6.84
C ILE A 139 11.31 2.67 7.23
N GLU A 140 10.64 1.67 6.66
CA GLU A 140 9.27 1.28 7.02
C GLU A 140 9.14 1.06 8.54
N GLU A 141 9.96 0.18 9.13
CA GLU A 141 9.86 -0.19 10.54
C GLU A 141 10.21 0.98 11.47
N LEU A 142 11.22 1.79 11.14
CA LEU A 142 11.55 2.98 11.94
C LEU A 142 10.42 4.02 11.89
N MET A 143 9.77 4.21 10.74
CA MET A 143 8.62 5.10 10.63
C MET A 143 7.41 4.55 11.39
N LEU A 144 7.15 3.24 11.31
CA LEU A 144 6.09 2.57 12.07
C LEU A 144 6.31 2.72 13.58
N LEU A 145 7.55 2.59 14.06
CA LEU A 145 7.90 2.82 15.46
C LEU A 145 7.54 4.24 15.90
N ALA A 146 8.00 5.27 15.18
CA ALA A 146 7.70 6.66 15.51
C ALA A 146 6.20 6.94 15.52
N ASN A 147 5.48 6.48 14.51
CA ASN A 147 4.03 6.60 14.38
C ASN A 147 3.28 5.94 15.55
N LYS A 148 3.67 4.72 15.92
CA LYS A 148 3.09 3.95 17.02
C LYS A 148 3.32 4.64 18.36
N GLN A 149 4.56 5.08 18.63
CA GLN A 149 4.91 5.67 19.93
C GLN A 149 4.25 7.04 20.14
N VAL A 150 4.16 7.87 19.10
CA VAL A 150 3.39 9.13 19.16
C VAL A 150 1.91 8.86 19.47
N ALA A 151 1.32 7.87 18.80
CA ALA A 151 -0.08 7.51 19.05
C ALA A 151 -0.29 6.96 20.46
N PHE A 152 0.64 6.11 20.94
CA PHE A 152 0.61 5.53 22.28
C PHE A 152 0.74 6.60 23.37
N LEU A 153 1.67 7.54 23.22
CA LEU A 153 1.90 8.62 24.19
C LEU A 153 0.63 9.44 24.48
N ILE A 154 -0.17 9.72 23.44
CA ILE A 154 -1.41 10.50 23.58
C ILE A 154 -2.61 9.62 23.93
N GLY A 155 -2.67 8.42 23.35
CA GLY A 155 -3.78 7.49 23.48
C GLY A 155 -3.81 6.69 24.78
N ASN A 156 -2.67 6.54 25.45
CA ASN A 156 -2.53 5.76 26.68
C ASN A 156 -1.81 6.58 27.79
N PRO A 157 -2.43 7.66 28.29
CA PRO A 157 -1.80 8.51 29.29
C PRO A 157 -1.59 7.77 30.62
N LYS A 158 -0.47 8.06 31.31
CA LYS A 158 -0.18 7.47 32.63
C LYS A 158 -1.23 7.89 33.68
N GLY A 159 -1.60 6.95 34.55
CA GLY A 159 -2.56 7.14 35.64
C GLY A 159 -4.02 7.23 35.18
N ASN A 160 -4.91 7.76 36.02
CA ASN A 160 -6.35 7.84 35.74
C ASN A 160 -6.76 9.00 34.80
N LYS A 161 -5.85 9.45 33.93
CA LYS A 161 -6.13 10.54 32.99
C LYS A 161 -6.88 10.00 31.77
N ARG A 162 -7.80 10.81 31.24
CA ARG A 162 -8.45 10.48 29.96
C ARG A 162 -7.50 10.80 28.79
N PRO A 163 -7.47 9.98 27.73
CA PRO A 163 -6.73 10.29 26.51
C PRO A 163 -7.15 11.64 25.94
N LYS A 164 -6.17 12.42 25.45
CA LYS A 164 -6.47 13.68 24.75
C LYS A 164 -6.95 13.37 23.32
N THR A 165 -7.74 14.27 22.76
CA THR A 165 -8.15 14.18 21.35
C THR A 165 -6.92 14.19 20.45
N PHE A 166 -6.83 13.22 19.55
CA PHE A 166 -5.75 13.07 18.59
C PHE A 166 -6.28 12.58 17.25
N VAL A 167 -5.41 12.50 16.24
CA VAL A 167 -5.73 11.89 14.95
C VAL A 167 -5.09 10.52 14.89
N TYR A 168 -5.90 9.48 14.71
CA TYR A 168 -5.46 8.10 14.56
C TYR A 168 -5.64 7.64 13.12
N ARG A 169 -4.76 6.76 12.68
CA ARG A 169 -4.92 6.00 11.44
C ARG A 169 -5.44 4.63 11.85
N ILE A 170 -6.73 4.42 11.65
CA ILE A 170 -7.43 3.22 12.12
C ILE A 170 -7.69 2.27 10.95
N HIS A 171 -7.69 0.97 11.25
CA HIS A 171 -8.01 -0.08 10.30
C HIS A 171 -8.81 -1.14 11.03
N ASP A 172 -10.07 -1.27 10.63
CA ASP A 172 -11.03 -2.16 11.29
C ASP A 172 -10.72 -3.63 11.02
N LYS A 173 -11.41 -4.52 11.72
CA LYS A 173 -11.37 -5.95 11.45
C LYS A 173 -11.94 -6.24 10.04
N PRO A 174 -11.47 -7.30 9.37
CA PRO A 174 -12.04 -7.74 8.10
C PRO A 174 -13.51 -8.10 8.25
N ASP A 175 -14.23 -7.98 7.15
CA ASP A 175 -15.63 -8.38 7.07
C ASP A 175 -15.74 -9.92 7.11
N PRO A 176 -16.52 -10.52 8.04
CA PRO A 176 -16.63 -11.97 8.15
C PRO A 176 -17.14 -12.66 6.87
N GLU A 177 -18.13 -12.08 6.18
CA GLU A 177 -18.70 -12.66 4.95
C GLU A 177 -17.67 -12.65 3.81
N LYS A 178 -16.87 -11.59 3.73
CA LYS A 178 -15.76 -11.52 2.76
C LYS A 178 -14.65 -12.51 3.08
N LEU A 179 -14.33 -12.71 4.36
CA LEU A 179 -13.36 -13.71 4.78
C LEU A 179 -13.83 -15.14 4.48
N GLU A 180 -15.11 -15.45 4.72
CA GLU A 180 -15.68 -16.76 4.39
C GLU A 180 -15.68 -17.01 2.88
N SER A 181 -16.04 -16.00 2.09
CA SER A 181 -16.00 -16.06 0.63
C SER A 181 -14.57 -16.27 0.12
N PHE A 182 -13.60 -15.56 0.70
CA PHE A 182 -12.18 -15.73 0.40
C PHE A 182 -11.68 -17.13 0.79
N ASN A 183 -12.01 -17.62 1.98
CA ASN A 183 -11.62 -18.95 2.43
C ASN A 183 -12.20 -20.05 1.51
N SER A 184 -13.46 -19.92 1.11
CA SER A 184 -14.13 -20.83 0.16
C SER A 184 -13.45 -20.84 -1.21
N PHE A 185 -12.97 -19.68 -1.65
CA PHE A 185 -12.25 -19.54 -2.91
C PHE A 185 -10.92 -20.30 -2.89
N ILE A 186 -10.09 -20.08 -1.87
CA ILE A 186 -8.73 -20.64 -1.78
C ILE A 186 -8.72 -22.15 -1.51
N HIS A 187 -9.80 -22.70 -0.94
CA HIS A 187 -9.99 -24.15 -0.76
C HIS A 187 -9.89 -24.95 -2.07
N ARG A 188 -10.23 -24.33 -3.20
CA ARG A 188 -10.12 -24.96 -4.52
C ARG A 188 -8.68 -25.13 -4.97
N PHE A 189 -7.78 -24.30 -4.46
CA PHE A 189 -6.32 -24.41 -4.69
C PHE A 189 -5.64 -25.26 -3.61
N GLY A 190 -6.41 -25.91 -2.73
CA GLY A 190 -5.89 -26.73 -1.64
C GLY A 190 -5.42 -25.94 -0.42
N TYR A 191 -5.74 -24.65 -0.33
CA TYR A 191 -5.40 -23.82 0.83
C TYR A 191 -6.60 -23.59 1.75
N SER A 192 -6.32 -23.17 2.98
CA SER A 192 -7.35 -22.74 3.91
C SER A 192 -6.79 -21.73 4.90
N ILE A 193 -7.65 -20.87 5.43
CA ILE A 193 -7.33 -19.98 6.54
C ILE A 193 -8.17 -20.33 7.77
N LYS A 194 -7.58 -20.07 8.94
CA LYS A 194 -8.25 -20.31 10.22
C LYS A 194 -9.06 -19.07 10.58
N LEU A 195 -10.34 -19.23 10.91
CA LEU A 195 -11.25 -18.12 11.22
C LEU A 195 -11.60 -18.01 12.71
N ASN A 196 -10.87 -18.72 13.58
CA ASN A 196 -11.20 -18.88 15.00
C ASN A 196 -10.86 -17.63 15.84
N SER A 197 -9.75 -16.97 15.54
CA SER A 197 -9.29 -15.79 16.26
C SER A 197 -8.56 -14.81 15.33
N VAL A 198 -8.43 -13.55 15.76
CA VAL A 198 -7.70 -12.52 14.99
C VAL A 198 -6.26 -12.94 14.68
N LYS A 199 -5.59 -13.58 15.65
CA LYS A 199 -4.23 -14.06 15.47
C LYS A 199 -4.17 -15.23 14.49
N ASP A 200 -5.07 -16.20 14.64
CA ASP A 200 -5.14 -17.34 13.72
C ASP A 200 -5.40 -16.91 12.27
N ILE A 201 -6.26 -15.91 12.08
CA ILE A 201 -6.53 -15.32 10.76
C ILE A 201 -5.25 -14.70 10.19
N SER A 202 -4.58 -13.85 10.97
CA SER A 202 -3.37 -13.14 10.50
C SER A 202 -2.22 -14.10 10.18
N ASP A 203 -1.97 -15.07 11.06
CA ASP A 203 -0.92 -16.09 10.88
C ASP A 203 -1.21 -17.00 9.69
N SER A 204 -2.46 -17.42 9.52
CA SER A 204 -2.85 -18.25 8.36
C SER A 204 -2.86 -17.48 7.05
N ILE A 205 -3.24 -16.20 7.02
CA ILE A 205 -3.09 -15.34 5.84
C ILE A 205 -1.62 -15.16 5.49
N ASN A 206 -0.74 -14.82 6.45
CA ASN A 206 0.70 -14.69 6.16
C ASN A 206 1.30 -15.99 5.62
N SER A 207 0.93 -17.13 6.22
CA SER A 207 1.37 -18.45 5.74
C SER A 207 0.87 -18.74 4.32
N LEU A 208 -0.39 -18.39 4.03
CA LEU A 208 -0.97 -18.49 2.69
C LEU A 208 -0.18 -17.66 1.68
N LEU A 209 0.07 -16.38 1.98
CA LEU A 209 0.78 -15.45 1.09
C LEU A 209 2.21 -15.92 0.81
N GLN A 210 2.89 -16.51 1.80
CA GLN A 210 4.18 -17.16 1.59
C GLN A 210 4.06 -18.42 0.70
N ASN A 211 3.06 -19.26 0.94
CA ASN A 211 2.88 -20.51 0.22
C ASN A 211 2.45 -20.33 -1.24
N VAL A 212 1.81 -19.22 -1.58
CA VAL A 212 1.43 -18.90 -2.98
C VAL A 212 2.52 -18.16 -3.73
N LYS A 213 3.58 -17.69 -3.06
CA LYS A 213 4.66 -16.95 -3.70
C LYS A 213 5.33 -17.76 -4.82
N GLY A 214 5.43 -17.18 -6.00
CA GLY A 214 5.96 -17.80 -7.21
C GLY A 214 5.00 -18.78 -7.90
N LYS A 215 3.78 -18.96 -7.39
CA LYS A 215 2.77 -19.84 -8.00
C LYS A 215 1.83 -19.06 -8.92
N LYS A 216 1.14 -19.79 -9.79
CA LYS A 216 0.22 -19.24 -10.81
C LYS A 216 -0.93 -18.46 -10.16
N GLU A 217 -1.41 -18.94 -9.02
CA GLU A 217 -2.52 -18.35 -8.27
C GLU A 217 -2.12 -17.17 -7.36
N GLN A 218 -0.83 -16.80 -7.28
CA GLN A 218 -0.33 -15.79 -6.34
C GLN A 218 -1.12 -14.48 -6.42
N ASN A 219 -1.19 -13.85 -7.60
CA ASN A 219 -1.77 -12.52 -7.76
C ASN A 219 -3.26 -12.52 -7.40
N VAL A 220 -3.97 -13.58 -7.78
CA VAL A 220 -5.41 -13.73 -7.52
C VAL A 220 -5.66 -13.87 -6.03
N VAL A 221 -4.89 -14.73 -5.35
CA VAL A 221 -5.01 -14.95 -3.90
C VAL A 221 -4.66 -13.67 -3.14
N GLU A 222 -3.56 -13.01 -3.48
CA GLU A 222 -3.14 -11.74 -2.88
C GLU A 222 -4.20 -10.64 -3.06
N SER A 223 -4.74 -10.50 -4.28
CA SER A 223 -5.77 -9.51 -4.60
C SER A 223 -7.05 -9.73 -3.80
N LEU A 224 -7.53 -10.97 -3.71
CA LEU A 224 -8.72 -11.30 -2.93
C LEU A 224 -8.47 -11.15 -1.42
N ALA A 225 -7.29 -11.53 -0.93
CA ALA A 225 -6.89 -11.33 0.46
C ALA A 225 -6.99 -9.84 0.83
N VAL A 226 -6.41 -8.94 0.03
CA VAL A 226 -6.50 -7.49 0.22
C VAL A 226 -7.96 -7.00 0.19
N ARG A 227 -8.78 -7.50 -0.74
CA ARG A 227 -10.20 -7.10 -0.89
C ARG A 227 -11.08 -7.55 0.29
N SER A 228 -10.69 -8.60 1.00
CA SER A 228 -11.38 -9.06 2.21
C SER A 228 -11.08 -8.18 3.44
N MET A 229 -10.00 -7.41 3.42
CA MET A 229 -9.64 -6.49 4.50
C MET A 229 -10.51 -5.22 4.50
N ALA A 230 -10.65 -4.59 5.67
CA ALA A 230 -11.26 -3.26 5.78
C ALA A 230 -10.38 -2.18 5.13
N LYS A 231 -10.97 -1.03 4.75
CA LYS A 231 -10.17 0.13 4.34
C LYS A 231 -9.72 0.92 5.58
N ALA A 232 -8.44 1.30 5.63
CA ALA A 232 -7.94 2.17 6.68
C ALA A 232 -8.41 3.61 6.48
N LYS A 233 -8.74 4.31 7.57
CA LYS A 233 -9.22 5.71 7.57
C LYS A 233 -8.63 6.51 8.71
N TYR A 234 -8.71 7.83 8.62
CA TYR A 234 -8.40 8.70 9.74
C TYR A 234 -9.64 8.87 10.65
N SER A 235 -9.44 8.90 11.96
CA SER A 235 -10.48 9.24 12.93
C SER A 235 -9.87 9.74 14.24
N THR A 236 -10.66 10.47 15.01
CA THR A 236 -10.35 10.82 16.40
C THR A 236 -10.67 9.70 17.38
N LYS A 237 -11.45 8.70 16.95
CA LYS A 237 -11.76 7.50 17.72
C LYS A 237 -10.71 6.43 17.41
N ASN A 238 -9.92 6.06 18.40
CA ASN A 238 -8.99 4.96 18.27
C ASN A 238 -9.71 3.62 18.37
N ILE A 239 -9.60 2.80 17.33
CA ILE A 239 -10.05 1.39 17.32
C ILE A 239 -8.89 0.43 17.03
N GLY A 240 -7.65 0.93 17.03
CA GLY A 240 -6.47 0.20 16.59
C GLY A 240 -6.34 0.11 15.06
N HIS A 241 -5.31 -0.61 14.64
CA HIS A 241 -4.97 -0.85 13.24
C HIS A 241 -4.75 -2.34 13.00
N TYR A 242 -5.81 -3.05 12.60
CA TYR A 242 -5.82 -4.50 12.46
C TYR A 242 -4.67 -5.04 11.59
N GLY A 243 -4.46 -4.49 10.39
CA GLY A 243 -3.42 -4.99 9.47
C GLY A 243 -1.98 -4.84 9.97
N LEU A 244 -1.74 -3.94 10.95
CA LEU A 244 -0.42 -3.71 11.55
C LEU A 244 -0.29 -4.37 12.93
N ALA A 245 -1.37 -4.95 13.46
CA ALA A 245 -1.46 -5.43 14.83
C ALA A 245 -1.05 -4.39 15.90
N PHE A 246 -1.47 -3.13 15.71
CA PHE A 246 -1.20 -2.03 16.65
C PHE A 246 -2.48 -1.53 17.32
N ASP A 247 -2.48 -1.43 18.65
CA ASP A 247 -3.58 -0.83 19.41
C ASP A 247 -3.65 0.70 19.25
N PHE A 248 -2.50 1.34 19.01
CA PHE A 248 -2.36 2.77 18.82
C PHE A 248 -1.53 3.04 17.58
N TYR A 249 -2.11 3.72 16.59
CA TYR A 249 -1.39 4.08 15.38
C TYR A 249 -1.88 5.41 14.81
N THR A 250 -0.94 6.21 14.31
CA THR A 250 -1.19 7.47 13.63
C THR A 250 -0.22 7.62 12.45
N HIS A 251 -0.46 8.59 11.57
CA HIS A 251 0.58 9.04 10.66
C HIS A 251 1.22 10.31 11.20
N PHE A 252 2.54 10.28 11.39
CA PHE A 252 3.33 11.38 11.93
C PHE A 252 4.56 11.70 11.07
N THR A 253 5.04 10.76 10.28
CA THR A 253 6.35 10.81 9.62
C THR A 253 6.36 11.43 8.22
N SER A 254 5.26 12.04 7.75
CA SER A 254 5.22 12.67 6.43
C SER A 254 4.35 13.95 6.36
N PRO A 255 4.60 14.96 7.22
CA PRO A 255 3.82 16.20 7.26
C PRO A 255 3.88 17.01 5.95
N ILE A 256 4.93 16.86 5.14
CA ILE A 256 5.06 17.56 3.85
C ILE A 256 3.99 17.14 2.84
N ARG A 257 3.50 15.89 2.92
CA ARG A 257 2.60 15.30 1.93
C ARG A 257 1.28 14.78 2.49
N ARG A 258 1.06 14.84 3.80
CA ARG A 258 -0.17 14.40 4.48
C ARG A 258 -0.58 15.41 5.54
N TYR A 259 -1.78 15.95 5.41
CA TYR A 259 -2.33 16.91 6.36
C TYR A 259 -2.63 16.31 7.75
N PRO A 260 -3.07 15.03 7.87
CA PRO A 260 -3.17 14.36 9.17
C PRO A 260 -1.88 14.41 9.99
N ASP A 261 -0.72 14.23 9.36
CA ASP A 261 0.59 14.34 10.01
C ASP A 261 0.86 15.77 10.49
N VAL A 262 0.51 16.81 9.71
CA VAL A 262 0.60 18.21 10.15
C VAL A 262 -0.25 18.46 11.41
N VAL A 263 -1.44 17.87 11.45
CA VAL A 263 -2.32 17.94 12.61
C VAL A 263 -1.71 17.19 13.79
N ALA A 264 -1.17 15.99 13.58
CA ALA A 264 -0.52 15.20 14.60
C ALA A 264 0.67 15.95 15.23
N HIS A 265 1.52 16.60 14.41
CA HIS A 265 2.62 17.47 14.88
C HIS A 265 2.12 18.59 15.77
N ARG A 266 1.10 19.33 15.33
CA ARG A 266 0.51 20.46 16.10
C ARG A 266 -0.09 20.00 17.42
N LEU A 267 -0.80 18.87 17.42
CA LEU A 267 -1.44 18.34 18.64
C LEU A 267 -0.40 17.79 19.61
N LEU A 268 0.62 17.08 19.11
CA LEU A 268 1.71 16.60 19.93
C LEU A 268 2.44 17.77 20.61
N GLU A 269 2.85 18.77 19.84
CA GLU A 269 3.50 19.99 20.36
C GLU A 269 2.66 20.65 21.47
N ARG A 270 1.38 20.90 21.16
CA ARG A 270 0.42 21.48 22.10
C ARG A 270 0.42 20.71 23.42
N TYR A 271 0.35 19.39 23.34
CA TYR A 271 0.22 18.55 24.53
C TYR A 271 1.52 18.38 25.31
N LEU A 272 2.67 18.42 24.66
CA LEU A 272 3.98 18.49 25.33
C LEU A 272 4.15 19.81 26.10
N ASN A 273 3.57 20.91 25.61
CA ASN A 273 3.54 22.20 26.32
C ASN A 273 2.54 22.25 27.48
N GLY A 274 1.85 21.15 27.80
CA GLY A 274 0.91 21.07 28.92
C GLY A 274 -0.51 21.56 28.62
N ASP A 275 -0.82 21.93 27.39
CA ASP A 275 -2.14 22.46 27.03
C ASP A 275 -3.27 21.42 27.17
N ARG A 276 -4.50 21.95 27.33
CA ARG A 276 -5.74 21.17 27.39
C ARG A 276 -6.08 20.51 26.05
N SER A 277 -6.82 19.40 26.14
CA SER A 277 -7.37 18.69 24.98
C SER A 277 -8.23 19.60 24.13
N VAL A 278 -8.18 19.40 22.81
CA VAL A 278 -9.05 20.07 21.84
C VAL A 278 -10.40 19.36 21.71
N SER A 279 -11.36 19.98 21.01
CA SER A 279 -12.67 19.38 20.71
C SER A 279 -12.56 18.28 19.65
N ALA A 280 -13.03 17.08 19.95
CA ALA A 280 -12.99 15.93 19.02
C ALA A 280 -13.75 16.18 17.71
N ASN A 281 -14.94 16.78 17.76
CA ASN A 281 -15.81 16.94 16.58
C ASN A 281 -15.11 17.70 15.44
N LYS A 282 -14.43 18.80 15.75
CA LYS A 282 -13.70 19.59 14.75
C LYS A 282 -12.62 18.78 14.04
N TYR A 283 -11.92 17.91 14.76
CA TYR A 283 -10.84 17.10 14.19
C TYR A 283 -11.39 15.85 13.50
N GLU A 284 -12.53 15.31 13.93
CA GLU A 284 -13.22 14.23 13.24
C GLU A 284 -13.65 14.64 11.82
N ASP A 285 -14.14 15.87 11.65
CA ASP A 285 -14.47 16.40 10.32
C ASP A 285 -13.23 16.50 9.42
N MET A 286 -12.08 16.93 9.98
CA MET A 286 -10.80 16.95 9.25
C MET A 286 -10.32 15.54 8.88
N CYS A 287 -10.53 14.56 9.77
CA CYS A 287 -10.21 13.16 9.53
C CYS A 287 -11.05 12.57 8.39
N ARG A 288 -12.36 12.84 8.38
CA ARG A 288 -13.27 12.42 7.29
C ARG A 288 -12.86 13.02 5.96
N HIS A 289 -12.61 14.33 5.93
CA HIS A 289 -12.14 15.03 4.73
C HIS A 289 -10.80 14.44 4.22
N SER A 290 -9.84 14.24 5.12
CA SER A 290 -8.53 13.69 4.73
C SER A 290 -8.62 12.24 4.22
N SER A 291 -9.52 11.43 4.78
CA SER A 291 -9.76 10.06 4.29
C SER A 291 -10.38 10.06 2.90
N SER A 292 -11.33 10.96 2.63
CA SER A 292 -11.95 11.12 1.29
C SER A 292 -10.93 11.60 0.25
N MET A 293 -10.07 12.56 0.62
CA MET A 293 -9.02 13.07 -0.27
C MET A 293 -7.93 12.03 -0.54
N GLU A 294 -7.59 11.18 0.43
CA GLU A 294 -6.70 10.03 0.22
C GLU A 294 -7.28 9.04 -0.79
N GLU A 295 -8.56 8.69 -0.66
CA GLU A 295 -9.23 7.79 -1.62
C GLU A 295 -9.27 8.41 -3.03
N ARG A 296 -9.57 9.71 -3.12
CA ARG A 296 -9.54 10.45 -4.39
C ARG A 296 -8.15 10.47 -5.02
N ALA A 297 -7.11 10.71 -4.22
CA ALA A 297 -5.72 10.66 -4.68
C ALA A 297 -5.37 9.27 -5.21
N ALA A 298 -5.61 8.21 -4.43
CA ALA A 298 -5.33 6.83 -4.84
C ALA A 298 -6.09 6.42 -6.11
N ASN A 299 -7.33 6.90 -6.32
CA ASN A 299 -8.07 6.70 -7.56
C ASN A 299 -7.41 7.40 -8.75
N ALA A 300 -6.93 8.63 -8.57
CA ALA A 300 -6.23 9.39 -9.62
C ALA A 300 -4.89 8.74 -9.99
N GLU A 301 -4.12 8.29 -9.00
CA GLU A 301 -2.84 7.59 -9.19
C GLU A 301 -3.05 6.28 -9.97
N ARG A 302 -4.02 5.44 -9.56
CA ARG A 302 -4.40 4.23 -10.30
C ARG A 302 -4.84 4.53 -11.73
N ALA A 303 -5.64 5.58 -11.92
CA ALA A 303 -6.08 5.97 -13.25
C ALA A 303 -4.92 6.49 -14.13
N SER A 304 -3.93 7.15 -13.54
CA SER A 304 -2.72 7.59 -14.25
C SER A 304 -1.85 6.41 -14.67
N VAL A 305 -1.68 5.41 -13.79
CA VAL A 305 -1.00 4.16 -14.13
C VAL A 305 -1.72 3.45 -15.27
N LYS A 306 -3.04 3.27 -15.16
CA LYS A 306 -3.84 2.63 -16.21
C LYS A 306 -3.74 3.38 -17.55
N TYR A 307 -3.77 4.70 -17.53
CA TYR A 307 -3.57 5.50 -18.75
C TYR A 307 -2.23 5.17 -19.41
N LYS A 308 -1.13 5.14 -18.63
CA LYS A 308 0.21 4.82 -19.16
C LYS A 308 0.36 3.36 -19.59
N GLN A 309 -0.34 2.42 -18.95
CA GLN A 309 -0.42 1.04 -19.44
C GLN A 309 -1.09 0.98 -20.83
N VAL A 310 -2.23 1.67 -20.99
CA VAL A 310 -2.94 1.69 -22.28
C VAL A 310 -2.08 2.35 -23.36
N GLU A 311 -1.44 3.48 -23.05
CA GLU A 311 -0.51 4.20 -23.95
C GLU A 311 0.66 3.31 -24.37
N PHE A 312 1.26 2.59 -23.44
CA PHE A 312 2.32 1.63 -23.72
C PHE A 312 1.83 0.52 -24.67
N MET A 313 0.67 -0.07 -24.39
CA MET A 313 0.12 -1.18 -25.18
C MET A 313 -0.39 -0.79 -26.58
N GLN A 314 -0.49 0.49 -26.92
CA GLN A 314 -0.89 0.90 -28.28
C GLN A 314 0.10 0.41 -29.34
N ASN A 315 1.38 0.32 -29.00
CA ASN A 315 2.43 -0.15 -29.90
C ASN A 315 2.48 -1.68 -30.03
N HIS A 316 1.64 -2.40 -29.27
CA HIS A 316 1.58 -3.85 -29.18
C HIS A 316 0.25 -4.43 -29.69
N LEU A 317 -0.54 -3.64 -30.45
CA LEU A 317 -1.81 -4.08 -31.02
C LEU A 317 -1.60 -5.28 -31.96
N GLY A 318 -2.43 -6.30 -31.82
CA GLY A 318 -2.40 -7.55 -32.60
C GLY A 318 -1.42 -8.60 -32.08
N GLU A 319 -0.57 -8.27 -31.10
CA GLU A 319 0.32 -9.24 -30.47
C GLU A 319 -0.46 -10.16 -29.52
N ILE A 320 0.03 -11.41 -29.37
CA ILE A 320 -0.56 -12.42 -28.50
C ILE A 320 0.31 -12.58 -27.26
N TYR A 321 -0.33 -12.58 -26.10
CA TYR A 321 0.31 -12.74 -24.81
C TYR A 321 -0.35 -13.87 -24.01
N PRO A 322 0.43 -14.65 -23.24
CA PRO A 322 -0.14 -15.43 -22.15
C PRO A 322 -0.62 -14.48 -21.06
N GLY A 323 -1.77 -14.81 -20.46
CA GLY A 323 -2.34 -14.05 -19.36
C GLY A 323 -3.11 -14.94 -18.40
N VAL A 324 -3.37 -14.39 -17.22
CA VAL A 324 -4.15 -15.05 -16.17
C VAL A 324 -5.41 -14.24 -15.92
N ILE A 325 -6.57 -14.90 -15.85
CA ILE A 325 -7.82 -14.21 -15.52
C ILE A 325 -7.72 -13.62 -14.10
N SER A 326 -7.63 -12.29 -14.00
CA SER A 326 -7.45 -11.50 -12.78
C SER A 326 -8.77 -10.97 -12.20
N GLY A 327 -9.85 -11.05 -12.98
CA GLY A 327 -11.18 -10.64 -12.57
C GLY A 327 -12.26 -11.26 -13.46
N VAL A 328 -13.42 -11.51 -12.88
CA VAL A 328 -14.60 -12.01 -13.63
C VAL A 328 -15.82 -11.20 -13.21
N THR A 329 -16.59 -10.76 -14.20
CA THR A 329 -17.81 -9.97 -14.04
C THR A 329 -18.87 -10.45 -15.01
N ASP A 330 -20.10 -9.97 -14.86
CA ASP A 330 -21.21 -10.23 -15.78
C ASP A 330 -21.05 -9.59 -17.16
N TRP A 331 -20.16 -8.59 -17.32
CA TRP A 331 -19.88 -7.96 -18.61
C TRP A 331 -18.56 -8.38 -19.27
N GLY A 332 -17.74 -9.22 -18.62
CA GLY A 332 -16.49 -9.70 -19.20
C GLY A 332 -15.49 -10.28 -18.19
N ILE A 333 -14.34 -10.68 -18.72
CA ILE A 333 -13.22 -11.22 -17.94
C ILE A 333 -12.03 -10.26 -18.04
N TYR A 334 -11.42 -9.95 -16.90
CA TYR A 334 -10.17 -9.21 -16.82
C TYR A 334 -9.01 -10.19 -16.84
N VAL A 335 -7.96 -9.85 -17.59
CA VAL A 335 -6.81 -10.69 -17.81
C VAL A 335 -5.56 -9.87 -17.52
N GLU A 336 -4.74 -10.35 -16.60
CA GLU A 336 -3.45 -9.78 -16.28
C GLU A 336 -2.37 -10.52 -17.06
N LEU A 337 -1.55 -9.77 -17.80
CA LEU A 337 -0.41 -10.30 -18.54
C LEU A 337 0.81 -10.47 -17.61
N GLU A 338 1.83 -11.19 -18.07
CA GLU A 338 3.08 -11.36 -17.30
C GLU A 338 3.73 -10.03 -16.88
N ASN A 339 3.62 -9.01 -17.73
CA ASN A 339 4.09 -7.65 -17.45
C ASN A 339 3.17 -6.85 -16.50
N LYS A 340 2.20 -7.51 -15.85
CA LYS A 340 1.19 -6.95 -14.92
C LYS A 340 0.24 -5.94 -15.54
N ILE A 341 0.23 -5.80 -16.86
CA ILE A 341 -0.78 -4.99 -17.54
C ILE A 341 -2.07 -5.79 -17.59
N GLU A 342 -3.15 -5.17 -17.13
CA GLU A 342 -4.47 -5.76 -17.15
C GLU A 342 -5.28 -5.22 -18.34
N GLY A 343 -5.94 -6.09 -19.08
CA GLY A 343 -6.97 -5.78 -20.07
C GLY A 343 -8.25 -6.55 -19.81
N MET A 344 -9.29 -6.29 -20.60
CA MET A 344 -10.60 -6.94 -20.45
C MET A 344 -10.99 -7.60 -21.78
N ILE A 345 -11.49 -8.83 -21.72
CA ILE A 345 -12.26 -9.43 -22.82
C ILE A 345 -13.73 -9.16 -22.55
N PRO A 346 -14.40 -8.30 -23.34
CA PRO A 346 -15.83 -8.07 -23.21
C PRO A 346 -16.60 -9.37 -23.43
N ILE A 347 -17.69 -9.60 -22.68
CA ILE A 347 -18.49 -10.83 -22.80
C ILE A 347 -19.04 -11.06 -24.22
N ARG A 348 -19.29 -9.97 -24.97
CA ARG A 348 -19.73 -10.03 -26.38
C ARG A 348 -18.69 -10.66 -27.32
N GLU A 349 -17.41 -10.64 -26.95
CA GLU A 349 -16.34 -11.28 -27.73
C GLU A 349 -16.24 -12.78 -27.41
N LEU A 350 -16.89 -13.26 -26.35
CA LEU A 350 -17.05 -14.68 -26.03
C LEU A 350 -18.22 -15.26 -26.81
N ASN A 351 -18.10 -15.28 -28.14
CA ASN A 351 -19.17 -15.62 -29.07
C ASN A 351 -19.42 -17.14 -29.22
N ASP A 352 -18.71 -17.97 -28.46
CA ASP A 352 -18.81 -19.43 -28.55
C ASP A 352 -19.91 -20.04 -27.68
N ASP A 353 -20.47 -19.31 -26.72
CA ASP A 353 -21.57 -19.75 -25.84
C ASP A 353 -22.35 -18.56 -25.24
N PHE A 354 -23.44 -18.83 -24.53
CA PHE A 354 -24.11 -17.87 -23.65
C PHE A 354 -23.56 -18.02 -22.23
N TYR A 355 -22.76 -17.04 -21.79
CA TYR A 355 -22.08 -17.07 -20.50
C TYR A 355 -22.89 -16.41 -19.38
N ILE A 356 -22.93 -17.05 -18.21
CA ILE A 356 -23.53 -16.53 -16.98
C ILE A 356 -22.46 -16.38 -15.92
N PHE A 357 -22.48 -15.23 -15.24
CA PHE A 357 -21.63 -14.98 -14.10
C PHE A 357 -22.12 -15.72 -12.85
N ASP A 358 -21.24 -16.56 -12.30
CA ASP A 358 -21.38 -17.18 -10.99
C ASP A 358 -20.43 -16.47 -10.01
N GLU A 359 -21.02 -15.62 -9.17
CA GLU A 359 -20.31 -14.82 -8.17
C GLU A 359 -19.59 -15.68 -7.13
N LYS A 360 -20.15 -16.83 -6.75
CA LYS A 360 -19.54 -17.73 -5.75
C LYS A 360 -18.33 -18.47 -6.34
N GLN A 361 -18.40 -18.79 -7.63
CA GLN A 361 -17.29 -19.43 -8.33
C GLN A 361 -16.25 -18.44 -8.84
N TYR A 362 -16.58 -17.14 -8.92
CA TYR A 362 -15.80 -16.14 -9.66
C TYR A 362 -15.54 -16.63 -11.10
N ALA A 363 -16.63 -17.00 -11.78
CA ALA A 363 -16.55 -17.68 -13.07
C ALA A 363 -17.65 -17.22 -14.03
N LEU A 364 -17.33 -17.19 -15.32
CA LEU A 364 -18.31 -17.19 -16.41
C LEU A 364 -18.52 -18.62 -16.88
N ILE A 365 -19.75 -19.12 -16.78
CA ILE A 365 -20.13 -20.49 -17.14
C ILE A 365 -21.04 -20.44 -18.37
N GLY A 366 -20.60 -21.09 -19.46
CA GLY A 366 -21.36 -21.22 -20.69
C GLY A 366 -22.54 -22.17 -20.53
N ARG A 367 -23.74 -21.76 -20.95
CA ARG A 367 -24.98 -22.55 -20.78
C ARG A 367 -25.04 -23.79 -21.67
N HIS A 368 -24.47 -23.75 -22.87
CA HIS A 368 -24.66 -24.82 -23.86
C HIS A 368 -23.46 -25.76 -23.92
N LYS A 369 -22.25 -25.19 -23.93
CA LYS A 369 -20.99 -25.94 -24.03
C LYS A 369 -20.37 -26.23 -22.67
N ASN A 370 -20.93 -25.68 -21.58
CA ASN A 370 -20.38 -25.80 -20.21
C ASN A 370 -18.91 -25.36 -20.11
N LYS A 371 -18.44 -24.53 -21.05
CA LYS A 371 -17.11 -23.96 -21.00
C LYS A 371 -17.07 -22.95 -19.86
N VAL A 372 -15.99 -22.96 -19.09
CA VAL A 372 -15.88 -22.12 -17.90
C VAL A 372 -14.61 -21.27 -17.99
N TYR A 373 -14.77 -19.96 -17.78
CA TYR A 373 -13.66 -19.04 -17.54
C TYR A 373 -13.67 -18.66 -16.08
N ARG A 374 -12.68 -19.12 -15.31
CA ARG A 374 -12.55 -18.87 -13.88
C ARG A 374 -11.42 -17.91 -13.61
N LEU A 375 -11.57 -17.18 -12.50
CA LEU A 375 -10.49 -16.44 -11.89
C LEU A 375 -9.28 -17.36 -11.63
N GLY A 376 -8.11 -16.98 -12.16
CA GLY A 376 -6.87 -17.76 -12.07
C GLY A 376 -6.59 -18.67 -13.27
N ASP A 377 -7.53 -18.84 -14.22
CA ASP A 377 -7.27 -19.63 -15.42
C ASP A 377 -6.23 -18.94 -16.32
N GLU A 378 -5.35 -19.74 -16.92
CA GLU A 378 -4.40 -19.29 -17.94
C GLU A 378 -5.07 -19.30 -19.31
N ILE A 379 -4.94 -18.19 -20.04
CA ILE A 379 -5.48 -18.02 -21.39
C ILE A 379 -4.49 -17.25 -22.26
N GLU A 380 -4.55 -17.48 -23.57
CA GLU A 380 -3.85 -16.66 -24.55
C GLU A 380 -4.78 -15.58 -25.08
N VAL A 381 -4.30 -14.34 -25.06
CA VAL A 381 -5.08 -13.17 -25.43
C VAL A 381 -4.34 -12.33 -26.45
N GLU A 382 -5.07 -11.82 -27.43
CA GLU A 382 -4.56 -10.86 -28.40
C GLU A 382 -4.93 -9.44 -27.95
N ILE A 383 -3.97 -8.51 -28.03
CA ILE A 383 -4.21 -7.09 -27.77
C ILE A 383 -5.07 -6.51 -28.89
N TRP A 384 -6.36 -6.31 -28.63
CA TRP A 384 -7.32 -6.04 -29.69
C TRP A 384 -7.56 -4.55 -29.92
N ARG A 385 -7.85 -3.81 -28.85
CA ARG A 385 -8.15 -2.37 -28.94
C ARG A 385 -7.63 -1.63 -27.73
N THR A 386 -7.24 -0.39 -27.97
CA THR A 386 -6.86 0.57 -26.93
C THR A 386 -7.73 1.81 -27.05
N ASN A 387 -8.18 2.33 -25.91
CA ASN A 387 -8.85 3.62 -25.83
C ASN A 387 -8.26 4.41 -24.66
N LEU A 388 -7.43 5.41 -24.99
CA LEU A 388 -6.75 6.24 -24.00
C LEU A 388 -7.72 7.11 -23.18
N GLU A 389 -8.75 7.66 -23.81
CA GLU A 389 -9.71 8.53 -23.14
C GLU A 389 -10.50 7.77 -22.06
N LEU A 390 -10.95 6.57 -22.40
CA LEU A 390 -11.62 5.67 -21.46
C LEU A 390 -10.65 4.87 -20.58
N LYS A 391 -9.34 4.91 -20.86
CA LYS A 391 -8.30 4.11 -20.18
C LYS A 391 -8.59 2.61 -20.27
N GLN A 392 -9.13 2.19 -21.41
CA GLN A 392 -9.54 0.83 -21.69
C GLN A 392 -8.52 0.14 -22.58
N LEU A 393 -8.22 -1.10 -22.21
CA LEU A 393 -7.41 -2.03 -22.96
C LEU A 393 -8.29 -3.27 -23.15
N ASP A 394 -8.76 -3.48 -24.37
CA ASP A 394 -9.61 -4.61 -24.71
C ASP A 394 -8.76 -5.70 -25.35
N PHE A 395 -9.01 -6.92 -24.89
CA PHE A 395 -8.43 -8.13 -25.42
C PHE A 395 -9.51 -8.94 -26.16
N ARG A 396 -9.05 -9.90 -26.94
CA ARG A 396 -9.87 -11.03 -27.41
C ARG A 396 -9.11 -12.33 -27.18
N LEU A 397 -9.82 -13.44 -27.10
CA LEU A 397 -9.18 -14.76 -27.04
C LEU A 397 -8.36 -14.97 -28.32
N ALA A 398 -7.13 -15.45 -28.17
CA ALA A 398 -6.33 -15.86 -29.30
C ALA A 398 -7.04 -17.01 -30.04
N ILE A 399 -7.18 -16.89 -31.35
CA ILE A 399 -7.79 -17.95 -32.16
C ILE A 399 -6.76 -19.07 -32.29
N ASN A 400 -6.98 -20.19 -31.58
CA ASN A 400 -6.28 -21.43 -31.89
C ASN A 400 -6.82 -21.96 -33.23
N ASN A 401 -6.11 -21.65 -34.32
CA ASN A 401 -6.22 -22.39 -35.57
C ASN A 401 -5.61 -23.78 -35.35
N LYS A 402 -6.31 -24.66 -34.63
CA LYS A 402 -6.02 -26.09 -34.57
C LYS A 402 -7.14 -26.88 -35.22
#